data_AF-X1M9A5-F1
#
_entry.id   AF-X1M9A5-F1
#
_cell.length_a   1.000
_cell.length_b   1.000
_cell.length_c   1.000
_cell.angle_alpha   90.00
_cell.angle_beta   90.00
_cell.angle_gamma   90.00
#
_symmetry.space_group_name_H-M   'P 1'
#
loop_
_entity.id
_entity.type
_entity.pdbx_description
1 polymer ?
#
loop_
_entity_poly.entity_id
_entity_poly.type
_entity_poly.pdbx_seq_one_letter_code
_entity_poly.pdbx_strand_id
1 'polypeptide(L)'
;KEAAYLLMQWFTSKEIQRRIQSEFKGASPPRFSVLKEFIDQYPTFRTHLDAAEKGQVRMVPKIVEWSEVDDLSALEFQRAMIGDISPKKALENAVKKVERMLKDKGYYIGDKKYSPLFTGRYQ
;
A
#
# COMPACT_ATOMS: atom_id res chain seq x y z
N LYS A 1 18.65 -17.15 -8.09
CA LYS A 1 17.18 -17.09 -8.29
C LYS A 1 16.50 -18.23 -7.55
N GLU A 2 16.92 -19.48 -7.74
CA GLU A 2 16.34 -20.65 -7.05
C GLU A 2 16.37 -20.56 -5.52
N ALA A 3 17.53 -20.26 -4.92
CA ALA A 3 17.62 -20.10 -3.46
C ALA A 3 16.68 -19.01 -2.91
N ALA A 4 16.48 -17.92 -3.66
CA ALA A 4 15.54 -16.87 -3.26
C ALA A 4 14.08 -17.33 -3.36
N TYR A 5 13.75 -18.12 -4.40
CA TYR A 5 12.43 -18.74 -4.54
C TYR A 5 12.13 -19.68 -3.37
N LEU A 6 13.05 -20.60 -3.06
CA LEU A 6 12.93 -21.53 -1.94
C LEU A 6 12.82 -20.81 -0.59
N LEU A 7 13.62 -19.75 -0.40
CA LEU A 7 13.53 -18.89 0.79
C LEU A 7 12.13 -18.28 0.93
N MET A 8 11.55 -17.75 -0.15
CA MET A 8 10.21 -17.17 -0.11
C MET A 8 9.14 -18.23 0.19
N GLN A 9 9.26 -19.45 -0.35
CA GLN A 9 8.34 -20.55 -0.04
C GLN A 9 8.42 -20.95 1.43
N TRP A 10 9.63 -21.13 1.96
CA TRP A 10 9.86 -21.45 3.36
C TRP A 10 9.33 -20.33 4.28
N PHE A 11 9.71 -19.08 4.01
CA PHE A 11 9.35 -17.92 4.83
C PHE A 11 7.83 -17.71 4.87
N THR A 12 7.12 -17.93 3.75
CA THR A 12 5.66 -17.75 3.65
C THR A 12 4.85 -19.01 3.96
N SER A 13 5.52 -20.09 4.37
CA SER A 13 4.87 -21.33 4.82
C SER A 13 4.06 -21.08 6.09
N LYS A 14 3.01 -21.87 6.31
CA LYS A 14 2.13 -21.72 7.47
C LYS A 14 2.89 -21.90 8.79
N GLU A 15 3.75 -22.91 8.85
CA GLU A 15 4.53 -23.25 10.04
C GLU A 15 5.47 -22.10 10.44
N ILE A 16 6.25 -21.59 9.49
CA ILE A 16 7.21 -20.51 9.75
C ILE A 16 6.48 -19.22 10.10
N GLN A 17 5.40 -18.89 9.40
CA GLN A 17 4.58 -17.72 9.73
C GLN A 17 3.94 -17.82 11.11
N ARG A 18 3.46 -19.00 11.51
CA ARG A 18 2.96 -19.23 12.87
C ARG A 18 4.07 -19.03 13.90
N ARG A 19 5.24 -19.62 13.68
CA ARG A 19 6.41 -19.48 14.56
C ARG A 19 6.79 -18.01 14.73
N ILE A 20 6.91 -17.26 13.64
CA ILE A 20 7.21 -15.83 13.67
C ILE A 20 6.17 -15.07 14.50
N GLN A 21 4.88 -15.33 14.28
CA GLN A 21 3.81 -14.66 15.03
C GLN A 21 3.87 -14.98 16.53
N SER A 22 4.12 -16.24 16.89
CA SER A 22 4.23 -16.67 18.29
C SER A 22 5.43 -16.06 19.02
N GLU A 23 6.60 -16.01 18.37
CA GLU A 23 7.85 -15.56 18.99
C GLU A 23 7.98 -14.04 19.02
N PHE A 24 7.68 -13.37 17.90
CA PHE A 24 7.96 -11.94 17.75
C PHE A 24 6.74 -11.05 17.96
N LYS A 25 5.52 -11.63 18.01
CA LYS A 25 4.26 -10.90 18.22
C LYS A 25 4.13 -9.67 17.32
N GLY A 26 4.55 -9.83 16.07
CA GLY A 26 4.66 -8.74 15.10
C GLY A 26 3.31 -8.30 14.53
N ALA A 27 3.39 -7.49 13.47
CA ALA A 27 2.25 -7.11 12.65
C ALA A 27 1.50 -8.34 12.11
N SER A 28 0.24 -8.14 11.71
CA SER A 28 -0.63 -9.22 11.21
C SER A 28 0.06 -10.08 10.16
N PRO A 29 0.06 -11.41 10.31
CA PRO A 29 0.74 -12.29 9.37
C PRO A 29 0.03 -12.25 8.00
N PRO A 30 0.78 -12.26 6.88
CA PRO A 30 0.24 -12.19 5.53
C PRO A 30 -0.66 -13.38 5.15
N ARG A 31 -0.52 -14.52 5.84
CA ARG A 31 -1.30 -15.73 5.56
C ARG A 31 -2.56 -15.76 6.41
N PHE A 32 -3.74 -15.72 5.79
CA PHE A 32 -5.02 -15.77 6.49
C PHE A 32 -5.18 -16.97 7.43
N SER A 33 -4.67 -18.14 7.04
CA SER A 33 -4.76 -19.33 7.89
C SER A 33 -3.95 -19.21 9.18
N VAL A 34 -2.94 -18.33 9.23
CA VAL A 34 -2.20 -18.03 10.46
C VAL A 34 -2.89 -16.87 11.18
N LEU A 35 -3.25 -15.81 10.48
CA LEU A 35 -3.95 -14.65 11.06
C LEU A 35 -5.19 -15.06 11.88
N LYS A 36 -6.00 -15.98 11.35
CA LYS A 36 -7.21 -16.52 12.01
C LYS A 36 -6.90 -17.24 13.33
N GLU A 37 -5.71 -17.84 13.49
CA GLU A 37 -5.32 -18.54 14.72
C GLU A 37 -4.98 -17.58 15.87
N PHE A 38 -4.68 -16.31 15.57
CA PHE A 38 -4.27 -15.30 16.55
C PHE A 38 -5.30 -14.18 16.73
N ILE A 39 -6.48 -14.28 16.11
CA ILE A 39 -7.48 -13.21 16.06
C ILE A 39 -7.99 -12.78 17.43
N ASP A 40 -8.06 -13.71 18.38
CA ASP A 40 -8.53 -13.45 19.75
C ASP A 40 -7.41 -12.92 20.65
N GLN A 41 -6.14 -13.07 20.24
CA GLN A 41 -4.98 -12.52 20.96
C GLN A 41 -4.73 -11.05 20.59
N TYR A 42 -5.08 -10.64 19.37
CA TYR A 42 -4.84 -9.30 18.85
C TYR A 42 -6.13 -8.72 18.26
N PRO A 43 -6.84 -7.84 18.99
CA PRO A 43 -8.13 -7.29 18.54
C PRO A 43 -8.09 -6.66 17.14
N THR A 44 -6.97 -6.05 16.76
CA THR A 44 -6.76 -5.43 15.44
C THR A 44 -6.77 -6.45 14.30
N PHE A 45 -6.44 -7.71 14.55
CA PHE A 45 -6.41 -8.74 13.50
C PHE A 45 -7.80 -9.05 12.96
N ARG A 46 -8.85 -8.84 13.76
CA ARG A 46 -10.23 -8.99 13.29
C ARG A 46 -10.58 -7.95 12.23
N THR A 47 -10.17 -6.71 12.44
CA THR A 47 -10.32 -5.64 11.45
C THR A 47 -9.47 -5.89 10.22
N HIS A 48 -8.24 -6.39 10.38
CA HIS A 48 -7.37 -6.71 9.24
C HIS A 48 -7.95 -7.85 8.40
N LEU A 49 -8.50 -8.89 9.03
CA LEU A 49 -9.16 -9.99 8.33
C LEU A 49 -10.36 -9.48 7.53
N ASP A 50 -11.24 -8.71 8.17
CA ASP A 50 -12.44 -8.16 7.55
C ASP A 50 -12.10 -7.27 6.35
N ALA A 51 -11.14 -6.36 6.52
CA ALA A 51 -10.67 -5.51 5.44
C ALA A 51 -10.08 -6.31 4.27
N ALA A 52 -9.30 -7.36 4.57
CA ALA A 52 -8.69 -8.20 3.55
C ALA A 52 -9.73 -9.05 2.80
N GLU A 53 -10.70 -9.65 3.50
CA GLU A 53 -11.78 -10.45 2.90
C GLU A 53 -12.73 -9.58 2.05
N LYS A 54 -12.92 -8.31 2.43
CA LYS A 54 -13.70 -7.33 1.65
C LYS A 54 -12.91 -6.63 0.54
N GLY A 55 -11.63 -6.96 0.36
CA GLY A 55 -10.77 -6.28 -0.62
C GLY A 55 -10.52 -4.80 -0.31
N GLN A 56 -10.75 -4.36 0.92
CA GLN A 56 -10.50 -3.00 1.41
C GLN A 56 -9.01 -2.79 1.76
N VAL A 57 -8.13 -3.46 1.02
CA VAL A 57 -6.69 -3.23 1.12
C VAL A 57 -6.33 -1.94 0.41
N ARG A 58 -5.37 -1.18 0.94
CA ARG A 58 -4.88 0.05 0.31
C ARG A 58 -4.31 -0.30 -1.07
N MET A 59 -5.09 -0.04 -2.12
CA MET A 59 -4.66 -0.20 -3.50
C MET A 59 -4.02 1.11 -3.96
N VAL A 60 -2.70 1.09 -4.14
CA VAL A 60 -1.94 2.20 -4.69
C VAL A 60 -1.47 1.86 -6.12
N PRO A 61 -1.43 2.83 -7.04
CA PRO A 61 -0.70 2.72 -8.29
C PRO A 61 0.72 2.16 -8.08
N LYS A 62 1.08 1.12 -8.82
CA LYS A 62 2.41 0.51 -8.80
C LYS A 62 3.35 1.24 -9.75
N ILE A 63 3.52 2.55 -9.53
CA ILE A 63 4.41 3.41 -10.30
C ILE A 63 5.68 3.71 -9.51
N VAL A 64 6.76 4.02 -10.22
CA VAL A 64 8.08 4.29 -9.59
C VAL A 64 8.02 5.55 -8.73
N GLU A 65 7.15 6.49 -9.09
CA GLU A 65 6.95 7.79 -8.46
C GLU A 65 5.92 7.76 -7.32
N TRP A 66 5.44 6.60 -6.88
CA TRP A 66 4.42 6.55 -5.83
C TRP A 66 4.87 7.21 -4.53
N SER A 67 6.14 7.07 -4.15
CA SER A 67 6.70 7.78 -3.00
C SER A 67 6.63 9.30 -3.15
N GLU A 68 6.85 9.81 -4.37
CA GLU A 68 6.74 11.25 -4.67
C GLU A 68 5.28 11.73 -4.56
N VAL A 69 4.29 10.88 -4.89
CA VAL A 69 2.87 11.17 -4.65
C VAL A 69 2.56 11.30 -3.16
N ASP A 70 3.07 10.37 -2.35
CA ASP A 70 2.89 10.39 -0.89
C ASP A 70 3.54 11.66 -0.29
N ASP A 71 4.75 12.03 -0.72
CA ASP A 71 5.46 13.24 -0.23
C ASP A 71 4.73 14.55 -0.58
N LEU A 72 4.30 14.69 -1.84
CA LEU A 72 3.57 15.88 -2.29
C LEU A 72 2.25 16.06 -1.54
N SER A 73 1.56 14.95 -1.26
CA SER A 73 0.29 14.94 -0.53
C SER A 73 0.51 15.23 0.96
N ALA A 74 1.55 14.64 1.56
CA ALA A 74 1.88 14.82 2.97
C ALA A 74 2.20 16.28 3.30
N LEU A 75 2.92 16.99 2.42
CA LEU A 75 3.24 18.41 2.62
C LEU A 75 1.98 19.27 2.75
N GLU A 76 1.02 19.12 1.84
CA GLU A 76 -0.23 19.90 1.90
C GLU A 76 -1.12 19.48 3.08
N PHE A 77 -1.13 18.18 3.42
CA PHE A 77 -1.81 17.68 4.62
C PHE A 77 -1.27 18.34 5.89
N GLN A 78 0.06 18.43 6.05
CA GLN A 78 0.66 19.07 7.23
C GLN A 78 0.28 20.55 7.34
N ARG A 79 0.25 21.26 6.21
CA ARG A 79 -0.19 22.66 6.17
C ARG A 79 -1.65 22.84 6.61
N ALA A 80 -2.53 21.91 6.23
CA ALA A 80 -3.90 21.91 6.72
C ALA A 80 -3.98 21.63 8.24
N MET A 81 -3.19 20.67 8.72
CA MET A 81 -3.18 20.27 10.14
C MET A 81 -2.74 21.40 11.08
N ILE A 82 -1.80 22.24 10.65
CA ILE A 82 -1.35 23.40 11.43
C ILE A 82 -2.21 24.65 11.23
N GLY A 83 -3.25 24.57 10.39
CA GLY A 83 -4.16 25.68 10.11
C GLY A 83 -3.63 26.76 9.15
N ASP A 84 -2.52 26.51 8.45
CA ASP A 84 -1.99 27.45 7.43
C ASP A 84 -2.94 27.58 6.24
N ILE A 85 -3.55 26.46 5.82
CA ILE A 85 -4.54 26.42 4.74
C ILE A 85 -5.76 25.58 5.12
N SER A 86 -6.89 25.80 4.45
CA SER A 86 -8.07 24.97 4.66
C SER A 86 -7.86 23.53 4.11
N PRO A 87 -8.55 22.52 4.67
CA PRO A 87 -8.48 21.15 4.16
C PRO A 87 -8.81 21.05 2.66
N LYS A 88 -9.81 21.82 2.19
CA LYS A 88 -10.16 21.88 0.76
C LYS A 88 -8.99 22.40 -0.07
N LYS A 89 -8.32 23.46 0.38
CA LYS A 89 -7.19 24.05 -0.34
C LYS A 89 -5.98 23.10 -0.38
N ALA A 90 -5.72 22.39 0.71
CA ALA A 90 -4.67 21.37 0.74
C ALA A 90 -4.91 20.26 -0.29
N LEU A 91 -6.14 19.74 -0.38
CA LEU A 91 -6.50 18.73 -1.39
C LEU A 91 -6.33 19.26 -2.82
N GLU A 92 -6.83 20.46 -3.11
CA GLU A 92 -6.68 21.10 -4.43
C GLU A 92 -5.20 21.28 -4.81
N ASN A 93 -4.36 21.68 -3.86
CA ASN A 93 -2.93 21.85 -4.09
C ASN A 93 -2.21 20.52 -4.31
N ALA A 94 -2.52 19.50 -3.49
CA ALA A 94 -1.94 18.17 -3.60
C ALA A 94 -2.24 17.57 -4.98
N VAL A 95 -3.51 17.62 -5.41
CA VAL A 95 -3.92 17.13 -6.74
C VAL A 95 -3.14 17.84 -7.85
N LYS A 96 -3.10 19.18 -7.85
CA LYS A 96 -2.37 19.94 -8.89
C LYS A 96 -0.89 19.60 -8.94
N LYS A 97 -0.26 19.40 -7.78
CA LYS A 97 1.16 19.03 -7.69
C LYS A 97 1.40 17.63 -8.25
N VAL A 98 0.56 16.66 -7.88
CA VAL A 98 0.65 15.29 -8.39
C VAL A 98 0.39 15.24 -9.89
N GLU A 99 -0.64 15.91 -10.41
CA GLU A 99 -0.92 15.98 -11.84
C GLU A 99 0.23 16.60 -12.63
N ARG A 100 0.83 17.66 -12.11
CA ARG A 100 2.02 18.27 -12.72
C ARG A 100 3.19 17.30 -12.74
N MET A 101 3.48 16.65 -11.62
CA MET A 101 4.54 15.63 -11.54
C MET A 101 4.31 14.52 -12.56
N LEU A 102 3.10 13.96 -12.61
CA LEU A 102 2.76 12.90 -13.57
C LEU A 102 2.95 13.37 -15.02
N LYS A 103 2.60 14.62 -15.35
CA LYS A 103 2.86 15.21 -16.67
C LYS A 103 4.33 15.34 -16.99
N ASP A 104 5.11 15.88 -16.06
CA ASP A 104 6.55 16.08 -16.23
C ASP A 104 7.29 14.73 -16.39
N LYS A 105 6.75 13.66 -15.79
CA LYS A 105 7.24 12.27 -15.90
C LYS A 105 6.69 11.52 -17.12
N GLY A 106 5.86 12.16 -17.95
CA GLY A 106 5.37 11.59 -19.21
C GLY A 106 4.19 10.61 -19.06
N TYR A 107 3.49 10.62 -17.93
CA TYR A 107 2.28 9.79 -17.75
C TYR A 107 1.09 10.24 -18.60
N TYR A 108 1.07 11.50 -19.04
CA TYR A 108 0.05 12.01 -19.97
C TYR A 108 0.63 12.13 -21.39
N ILE A 109 0.21 11.24 -22.30
CA ILE A 109 0.57 11.27 -23.73
C ILE A 109 -0.71 11.34 -24.57
N GLY A 110 -1.14 12.56 -24.93
CA GLY A 110 -2.31 12.78 -25.81
C GLY A 110 -3.54 11.96 -25.42
N ASP A 111 -4.22 11.38 -26.41
CA ASP A 111 -5.43 10.57 -26.23
C ASP A 111 -5.16 9.08 -25.90
N LYS A 112 -3.90 8.69 -25.60
CA LYS A 112 -3.54 7.28 -25.42
C LYS A 112 -3.77 6.80 -23.98
N LYS A 113 -4.48 5.67 -23.87
CA LYS A 113 -4.67 4.90 -22.64
C LYS A 113 -3.30 4.44 -22.11
N TYR A 114 -3.04 4.61 -20.80
CA TYR A 114 -1.79 4.25 -20.12
C TYR A 114 -1.25 2.88 -20.55
N SER A 115 0.08 2.75 -20.67
CA SER A 115 0.72 1.46 -20.97
C SER A 115 0.29 0.39 -19.95
N PRO A 116 0.01 -0.86 -20.38
CA PRO A 116 -0.36 -1.96 -19.48
C PRO A 116 0.61 -2.14 -18.31
N LEU A 117 1.90 -1.82 -18.54
CA LEU A 117 2.97 -1.84 -17.54
C LEU A 117 2.67 -0.97 -16.30
N PHE A 118 1.91 0.12 -16.45
CA PHE A 118 1.58 1.05 -15.35
C PHE A 118 0.29 0.70 -14.60
N THR A 119 -0.53 -0.21 -15.15
CA THR A 119 -1.84 -0.55 -14.56
C THR A 119 -1.80 -1.75 -13.62
N GLY A 120 -0.63 -2.36 -13.44
CA GLY A 120 -0.46 -3.54 -12.57
C GLY A 120 -1.26 -4.77 -13.00
N ARG A 121 -1.94 -4.72 -14.16
CA ARG A 121 -2.59 -5.87 -14.80
C ARG A 121 -1.53 -6.66 -15.54
N TYR A 122 -0.73 -7.42 -14.80
CA TYR A 122 -0.09 -8.60 -15.37
C TYR A 122 -1.22 -9.56 -15.76
N GLN A 123 -1.46 -9.73 -17.06
CA GLN A 123 -2.21 -10.87 -17.58
C GLN A 123 -1.30 -12.09 -17.58
#